data_AF-A0A9P6B3F7-F1
#
_entry.id   AF-A0A9P6B3F7-F1
#
_cell.length_a   1.000
_cell.length_b   1.000
_cell.length_c   1.000
_cell.angle_alpha   90.00
_cell.angle_beta   90.00
_cell.angle_gamma   90.00
#
_symmetry.space_group_name_H-M   'P 1'
#
loop_
_entity.id
_entity.type
_entity.pdbx_description
1 polymer ?
#
loop_
_entity_poly.entity_id
_entity_poly.type
_entity_poly.pdbx_seq_one_letter_code
_entity_poly.pdbx_strand_id
1 'polypeptide(L)'
;MSGLSQDKIEKFFDLTWTHTHQNLLSFGTAKKMYELIEKLMLRGLGWKTTTIMLEDAPTEPQTLYYQDIIDCVEYLIGNPTFNEFMMYRPIQVLKANGKTHIYHEMTTGDLWNELQRSLPRGMTILGVILCLDETYLTNFSGDTSVHTVYMMLSNIRSSTCRKVSEGAWMMLAKIPTSKFLETTFPTKAENACQGFYSNSCFISACKLS
;
A
#
# COMPACT_ATOMS: atom_id res chain seq x y z
N MET A 1 -11.70 -7.27 7.15
CA MET A 1 -13.16 -7.12 6.97
C MET A 1 -13.84 -7.53 8.27
N SER A 2 -14.68 -6.66 8.84
CA SER A 2 -15.41 -6.93 10.09
C SER A 2 -16.25 -8.21 9.97
N GLY A 3 -16.19 -9.10 10.96
CA GLY A 3 -16.92 -10.38 11.00
C GLY A 3 -18.45 -10.27 11.20
N LEU A 4 -19.07 -9.22 10.68
CA LEU A 4 -20.52 -9.04 10.66
C LEU A 4 -21.09 -9.69 9.39
N SER A 5 -22.05 -10.60 9.55
CA SER A 5 -22.74 -11.21 8.42
C SER A 5 -23.68 -10.22 7.74
N GLN A 6 -23.89 -10.39 6.44
CA GLN A 6 -24.81 -9.57 5.66
C GLN A 6 -26.22 -9.54 6.27
N ASP A 7 -26.70 -10.66 6.79
CA ASP A 7 -27.99 -10.75 7.49
C ASP A 7 -28.08 -9.86 8.75
N LYS A 8 -26.98 -9.68 9.48
CA LYS A 8 -26.96 -8.79 10.65
C LYS A 8 -27.02 -7.33 10.24
N ILE A 9 -26.42 -7.00 9.10
CA ILE A 9 -26.44 -5.65 8.54
C ILE A 9 -27.84 -5.35 7.98
N GLU A 10 -28.49 -6.31 7.32
CA GLU A 10 -29.86 -6.14 6.85
C GLU A 10 -30.84 -5.92 8.01
N LYS A 11 -30.69 -6.69 9.10
CA LYS A 11 -31.45 -6.47 10.35
C LYS A 11 -31.27 -5.07 10.95
N PHE A 12 -30.11 -4.44 10.76
CA PHE A 12 -29.91 -3.05 11.17
C PHE A 12 -30.72 -2.10 10.30
N PHE A 13 -30.77 -2.31 8.98
CA PHE A 13 -31.56 -1.49 8.07
C PHE A 13 -33.07 -1.64 8.27
N ASP A 14 -33.53 -2.80 8.75
CA ASP A 14 -34.94 -3.08 9.06
C ASP A 14 -35.44 -2.44 10.37
N LEU A 15 -34.58 -1.74 11.14
CA LEU A 15 -35.01 -1.11 12.38
C LEU A 15 -35.99 0.06 12.10
N THR A 16 -37.00 0.25 12.95
CA THR A 16 -37.91 1.40 12.83
C THR A 16 -37.17 2.73 12.83
N TRP A 17 -36.06 2.81 13.58
CA TRP A 17 -35.22 3.99 13.63
C TRP A 17 -34.56 4.30 12.27
N THR A 18 -34.01 3.30 11.57
CA THR A 18 -33.37 3.49 10.25
C THR A 18 -34.39 3.84 9.18
N HIS A 19 -35.59 3.26 9.21
CA HIS A 19 -36.69 3.67 8.33
C HIS A 19 -37.13 5.12 8.56
N THR A 20 -37.17 5.57 9.82
CA THR A 20 -37.53 6.96 10.17
C THR A 20 -36.44 7.96 9.76
N HIS A 21 -35.19 7.54 9.74
CA HIS A 21 -34.02 8.39 9.45
C HIS A 21 -33.34 8.05 8.11
N GLN A 22 -34.08 7.46 7.16
CA GLN A 22 -33.51 6.95 5.92
C GLN A 22 -32.80 8.05 5.09
N ASN A 23 -33.24 9.30 5.22
CA ASN A 23 -32.64 10.47 4.58
C ASN A 23 -31.24 10.84 5.10
N LEU A 24 -30.81 10.28 6.24
CA LEU A 24 -29.48 10.48 6.83
C LEU A 24 -28.46 9.43 6.38
N LEU A 25 -28.90 8.39 5.67
CA LEU A 25 -28.05 7.29 5.21
C LEU A 25 -27.86 7.35 3.69
N SER A 26 -26.62 7.14 3.24
CA SER A 26 -26.27 7.09 1.82
C SER A 26 -26.78 5.83 1.09
N PHE A 27 -27.29 4.85 1.83
CA PHE A 27 -27.80 3.56 1.35
C PHE A 27 -28.85 2.99 2.32
N GLY A 28 -29.75 2.14 1.81
CA GLY A 28 -30.85 1.57 2.59
C GLY A 28 -30.84 0.04 2.73
N THR A 29 -29.79 -0.63 2.25
CA THR A 29 -29.66 -2.11 2.26
C THR A 29 -28.19 -2.47 2.34
N ALA A 30 -27.84 -3.64 2.89
CA ALA A 30 -26.47 -4.12 2.94
C ALA A 30 -25.88 -4.25 1.53
N LYS A 31 -26.68 -4.71 0.56
CA LYS A 31 -26.24 -4.83 -0.84
C LYS A 31 -25.78 -3.49 -1.41
N LYS A 32 -26.61 -2.44 -1.34
CA LYS A 32 -26.24 -1.09 -1.80
C LYS A 32 -25.05 -0.51 -1.04
N MET A 33 -24.93 -0.82 0.25
CA MET A 33 -23.75 -0.44 1.05
C MET A 33 -22.48 -1.08 0.48
N TYR A 34 -22.49 -2.40 0.24
CA TYR A 34 -21.35 -3.11 -0.35
C TYR A 34 -21.05 -2.65 -1.77
N GLU A 35 -22.05 -2.48 -2.63
CA GLU A 35 -21.88 -1.92 -3.98
C GLU A 35 -21.26 -0.52 -3.93
N LEU A 36 -21.65 0.30 -2.95
CA LEU A 36 -21.11 1.64 -2.77
C LEU A 36 -19.67 1.60 -2.23
N ILE A 37 -19.34 0.67 -1.33
CA ILE A 37 -17.97 0.43 -0.87
C ILE A 37 -17.11 -0.06 -2.04
N GLU A 38 -17.57 -1.03 -2.82
CA GLU A 38 -16.87 -1.50 -4.01
C GLU A 38 -16.67 -0.37 -5.02
N LYS A 39 -17.71 0.44 -5.25
CA LYS A 39 -17.66 1.54 -6.21
C LYS A 39 -16.82 2.73 -5.76
N LEU A 40 -16.81 3.07 -4.47
CA LEU A 40 -16.12 4.27 -3.96
C LEU A 40 -14.75 3.96 -3.39
N MET A 41 -14.59 2.82 -2.74
CA MET A 41 -13.34 2.45 -2.06
C MET A 41 -12.51 1.48 -2.90
N LEU A 42 -13.09 0.61 -3.74
CA LEU A 42 -12.33 -0.40 -4.49
C LEU A 42 -12.17 -0.11 -5.98
N ARG A 43 -12.63 1.06 -6.47
CA ARG A 43 -12.64 1.42 -7.90
C ARG A 43 -11.27 1.43 -8.59
N GLY A 44 -10.17 1.49 -7.83
CA GLY A 44 -8.81 1.58 -8.36
C GLY A 44 -7.95 0.32 -8.22
N LEU A 45 -8.37 -0.69 -7.44
CA LEU A 45 -7.49 -1.81 -7.10
C LEU A 45 -7.64 -3.01 -8.05
N GLY A 46 -7.61 -2.73 -9.35
CA GLY A 46 -7.66 -3.74 -10.40
C GLY A 46 -6.30 -4.40 -10.61
N TRP A 47 -6.25 -5.73 -10.47
CA TRP A 47 -5.06 -6.48 -10.87
C TRP A 47 -4.89 -6.47 -12.39
N LYS A 48 -3.71 -6.03 -12.81
CA LYS A 48 -3.20 -6.07 -14.18
C LYS A 48 -2.20 -7.21 -14.30
N THR A 49 -2.04 -7.73 -15.51
CA THR A 49 -1.03 -8.74 -15.83
C THR A 49 -0.18 -8.28 -16.99
N THR A 50 1.10 -8.63 -16.96
CA THR A 50 1.99 -8.49 -18.10
C THR A 50 2.94 -9.67 -18.15
N THR A 51 3.25 -10.12 -19.37
CA THR A 51 4.30 -11.12 -19.56
C THR A 51 5.64 -10.41 -19.65
N ILE A 52 6.61 -10.85 -18.85
CA ILE A 52 7.98 -10.37 -18.88
C ILE A 52 8.90 -11.51 -19.31
N MET A 53 9.93 -11.16 -20.07
CA MET A 53 11.02 -12.07 -20.41
C MET A 53 12.23 -11.64 -19.58
N LEU A 54 12.77 -12.56 -18.78
CA LEU A 54 13.99 -12.30 -18.04
C LEU A 54 15.18 -12.57 -18.96
N GLU A 55 16.19 -11.71 -18.91
CA GLU A 55 17.44 -11.90 -19.69
C GLU A 55 18.12 -13.22 -19.32
N ASP A 56 18.05 -13.60 -18.04
CA ASP A 56 18.61 -14.83 -17.49
C ASP A 56 17.76 -16.08 -17.81
N ALA A 57 16.55 -15.91 -18.34
CA ALA A 57 15.64 -17.00 -18.70
C ALA A 57 14.81 -16.63 -19.96
N PRO A 58 15.45 -16.45 -21.13
CA PRO A 58 14.82 -15.92 -22.33
C PRO A 58 13.83 -16.90 -22.98
N THR A 59 13.78 -18.14 -22.53
CA THR A 59 12.83 -19.18 -23.00
C THR A 59 11.66 -19.38 -22.04
N GLU A 60 11.64 -18.72 -20.90
CA GLU A 60 10.64 -18.91 -19.85
C GLU A 60 9.88 -17.60 -19.59
N PRO A 61 8.84 -17.28 -20.39
CA PRO A 61 8.00 -16.13 -20.14
C PRO A 61 7.35 -16.22 -18.76
N GLN A 62 7.55 -15.17 -17.95
CA GLN A 62 6.99 -15.07 -16.62
C GLN A 62 5.80 -14.11 -16.63
N THR A 63 4.74 -14.43 -15.88
CA THR A 63 3.57 -13.55 -15.75
C THR A 63 3.66 -12.72 -14.47
N LEU A 64 3.85 -11.42 -14.63
CA LEU A 64 3.82 -10.45 -13.54
C LEU A 64 2.37 -10.02 -13.29
N TYR A 65 1.95 -10.06 -12.03
CA TYR A 65 0.67 -9.50 -11.58
C TYR A 65 0.95 -8.23 -10.79
N TYR A 66 0.28 -7.13 -11.12
CA TYR A 66 0.52 -5.85 -10.45
C TYR A 66 -0.73 -4.98 -10.44
N GLN A 67 -0.76 -3.97 -9.58
CA GLN A 67 -1.80 -2.95 -9.54
C GLN A 67 -1.22 -1.60 -10.00
N ASP A 68 -2.09 -0.69 -10.45
CA ASP A 68 -1.66 0.66 -10.78
C ASP A 68 -1.24 1.40 -9.51
N ILE A 69 0.00 1.91 -9.49
CA ILE A 69 0.51 2.58 -8.30
C ILE A 69 -0.25 3.87 -8.00
N ILE A 70 -0.76 4.58 -9.00
CA ILE A 70 -1.54 5.80 -8.79
C ILE A 70 -2.86 5.45 -8.12
N ASP A 71 -3.56 4.43 -8.62
CA ASP A 71 -4.81 3.96 -8.03
C ASP A 71 -4.61 3.48 -6.58
N CYS A 72 -3.49 2.80 -6.30
CA CYS A 72 -3.11 2.41 -4.94
C CYS A 72 -2.84 3.60 -4.01
N VAL A 73 -2.19 4.65 -4.53
CA VAL A 73 -1.96 5.90 -3.78
C VAL A 73 -3.29 6.59 -3.48
N GLU A 74 -4.17 6.73 -4.48
CA GLU A 74 -5.51 7.31 -4.30
C GLU A 74 -6.33 6.52 -3.29
N TYR A 75 -6.24 5.19 -3.32
CA TYR A 75 -6.87 4.32 -2.34
C TYR A 75 -6.39 4.59 -0.91
N LEU A 76 -5.08 4.68 -0.69
CA LEU A 76 -4.51 4.92 0.64
C LEU A 76 -4.82 6.33 1.17
N ILE A 77 -4.83 7.35 0.30
CA ILE A 77 -5.22 8.72 0.69
C ILE A 77 -6.71 8.80 0.99
N GLY A 78 -7.55 8.18 0.15
CA GLY A 78 -9.00 8.21 0.25
C GLY A 78 -9.55 7.39 1.42
N ASN A 79 -8.73 6.55 2.05
CA ASN A 79 -9.16 5.72 3.17
C ASN A 79 -9.33 6.57 4.44
N PRO A 80 -10.57 6.76 4.94
CA PRO A 80 -10.85 7.63 6.08
C PRO A 80 -10.20 7.16 7.38
N THR A 81 -9.83 5.87 7.46
CA THR A 81 -9.11 5.28 8.61
C THR A 81 -7.79 6.00 8.89
N PHE A 82 -7.15 6.57 7.86
CA PHE A 82 -5.85 7.21 7.98
C PHE A 82 -5.93 8.74 8.14
N ASN A 83 -7.11 9.36 8.12
CA ASN A 83 -7.25 10.82 8.14
C ASN A 83 -6.52 11.48 9.31
N GLU A 84 -6.60 10.92 10.52
CA GLU A 84 -5.92 11.45 11.70
C GLU A 84 -4.43 11.10 11.77
N PHE A 85 -3.99 10.16 10.95
CA PHE A 85 -2.62 9.65 10.91
C PHE A 85 -1.85 10.13 9.68
N MET A 86 -2.48 10.86 8.78
CA MET A 86 -1.86 11.35 7.55
C MET A 86 -1.20 12.71 7.77
N MET A 87 0.08 12.81 7.43
CA MET A 87 0.87 14.03 7.54
C MET A 87 1.06 14.65 6.16
N TYR A 88 0.29 15.69 5.86
CA TYR A 88 0.32 16.41 4.58
C TYR A 88 1.32 17.56 4.53
N ARG A 89 2.05 17.83 5.61
CA ARG A 89 3.03 18.90 5.67
C ARG A 89 4.27 18.41 6.41
N PRO A 90 5.47 18.65 5.86
CA PRO A 90 6.70 18.50 6.60
C PRO A 90 6.70 19.36 7.85
N ILE A 91 7.29 18.85 8.92
CA ILE A 91 7.42 19.55 10.20
C ILE A 91 8.86 19.47 10.66
N GLN A 92 9.37 20.54 11.27
CA GLN A 92 10.66 20.49 11.95
C GLN A 92 10.43 20.26 13.45
N VAL A 93 11.08 19.24 13.99
CA VAL A 93 10.91 18.87 15.41
C VAL A 93 12.25 19.02 16.13
N LEU A 94 12.38 20.07 16.93
CA LEU A 94 13.61 20.38 17.64
C LEU A 94 13.58 19.83 19.06
N LYS A 95 14.74 19.40 19.59
CA LYS A 95 14.90 19.12 21.02
C LYS A 95 14.67 20.39 21.84
N ALA A 96 14.51 20.23 23.17
CA ALA A 96 14.34 21.34 24.11
C ALA A 96 15.47 22.39 24.03
N ASN A 97 16.65 22.03 23.53
CA ASN A 97 17.75 22.96 23.30
C ASN A 97 17.55 23.91 22.09
N GLY A 98 16.50 23.71 21.28
CA GLY A 98 16.17 24.50 20.09
C GLY A 98 17.16 24.39 18.93
N LYS A 99 18.16 23.51 19.02
CA LYS A 99 19.27 23.42 18.05
C LYS A 99 19.39 22.06 17.37
N THR A 100 18.93 21.01 18.03
CA THR A 100 19.06 19.64 17.51
C THR A 100 17.75 19.20 16.88
N HIS A 101 17.77 18.93 15.58
CA HIS A 101 16.65 18.34 14.86
C HIS A 101 16.46 16.86 15.27
N ILE A 102 15.21 16.45 15.46
CA ILE A 102 14.77 15.08 15.73
C ILE A 102 14.10 14.51 14.49
N TYR A 103 14.76 13.54 13.87
CA TYR A 103 14.21 12.77 12.75
C TYR A 103 13.54 11.51 13.27
N HIS A 104 12.23 11.39 13.07
CA HIS A 104 11.47 10.21 13.50
C HIS A 104 10.37 9.78 12.51
N GLU A 105 9.97 10.68 11.60
CA GLU A 105 9.08 10.40 10.48
C GLU A 105 9.70 10.97 9.20
N MET A 106 9.32 10.48 8.02
CA MET A 106 9.84 11.03 6.76
C MET A 106 9.52 12.52 6.61
N THR A 107 8.36 12.95 7.10
CA THR A 107 7.93 14.36 7.14
C THR A 107 8.79 15.25 8.03
N THR A 108 9.64 14.67 8.88
CA THR A 108 10.63 15.42 9.67
C THR A 108 11.97 15.60 8.97
N GLY A 109 12.18 14.97 7.81
CA GLY A 109 13.42 15.11 7.05
C GLY A 109 13.62 16.52 6.50
N ASP A 110 14.87 16.98 6.49
CA ASP A 110 15.23 18.26 5.86
C ASP A 110 14.95 18.24 4.36
N LEU A 111 15.27 17.14 3.68
CA LEU A 111 14.98 16.95 2.25
C LEU A 111 13.49 17.09 1.94
N TRP A 112 12.61 16.59 2.81
CA TRP A 112 11.16 16.73 2.64
C TRP A 112 10.72 18.18 2.77
N ASN A 113 11.30 18.92 3.71
CA ASN A 113 11.04 20.35 3.83
C ASN A 113 11.52 21.12 2.59
N GLU A 114 12.67 20.77 2.03
CA GLU A 114 13.20 21.39 0.82
C GLU A 114 12.33 21.09 -0.41
N LEU A 115 11.99 19.82 -0.63
CA LEU A 115 11.11 19.40 -1.73
C LEU A 115 9.72 20.01 -1.63
N GLN A 116 9.14 20.11 -0.44
CA GLN A 116 7.83 20.74 -0.28
C GLN A 116 7.87 22.25 -0.59
N ARG A 117 8.99 22.94 -0.35
CA ARG A 117 9.17 24.36 -0.67
C ARG A 117 9.31 24.63 -2.17
N SER A 118 9.77 23.65 -2.95
CA SER A 118 9.85 23.79 -4.41
C SER A 118 8.51 23.54 -5.10
N LEU A 119 7.53 22.96 -4.40
CA LEU A 119 6.20 22.72 -4.96
C LEU A 119 5.30 23.97 -4.92
N PRO A 120 4.39 24.12 -5.91
CA PRO A 120 3.35 25.13 -5.88
C PRO A 120 2.43 25.04 -4.67
N ARG A 121 1.82 26.19 -4.32
CA ARG A 121 0.82 26.24 -3.23
C ARG A 121 -0.35 25.30 -3.52
N GLY A 122 -0.73 24.50 -2.52
CA GLY A 122 -1.82 23.51 -2.62
C GLY A 122 -1.38 22.11 -3.06
N MET A 123 -0.09 21.90 -3.31
CA MET A 123 0.48 20.57 -3.52
C MET A 123 1.20 20.07 -2.28
N THR A 124 1.19 18.76 -2.08
CA THR A 124 1.92 18.09 -1.00
C THR A 124 2.80 16.98 -1.57
N ILE A 125 3.95 16.77 -0.94
CA ILE A 125 4.78 15.60 -1.22
C ILE A 125 4.16 14.36 -0.59
N LEU A 126 4.13 13.27 -1.36
CA LEU A 126 3.81 11.94 -0.88
C LEU A 126 5.00 11.02 -1.09
N GLY A 127 5.40 10.33 -0.03
CA GLY A 127 6.41 9.30 -0.13
C GLY A 127 5.74 7.94 -0.27
N VAL A 128 6.21 7.18 -1.25
CA VAL A 128 5.80 5.79 -1.47
C VAL A 128 6.97 4.91 -1.06
N ILE A 129 6.74 4.06 -0.06
CA ILE A 129 7.74 3.08 0.40
C ILE A 129 7.34 1.73 -0.18
N LEU A 130 8.25 1.10 -0.91
CA LEU A 130 8.09 -0.27 -1.41
C LEU A 130 8.93 -1.23 -0.58
N CYS A 131 8.32 -2.36 -0.22
CA CYS A 131 8.97 -3.48 0.45
C CYS A 131 8.77 -4.73 -0.38
N LEU A 132 9.83 -5.49 -0.63
CA LEU A 132 9.76 -6.79 -1.28
C LEU A 132 9.90 -7.87 -0.21
N ASP A 133 9.04 -8.87 -0.25
CA ASP A 133 9.13 -10.03 0.64
C ASP A 133 8.98 -11.33 -0.16
N GLU A 134 9.68 -12.39 0.24
CA GLU A 134 9.49 -13.72 -0.35
C GLU A 134 8.38 -14.44 0.41
N THR A 135 7.30 -14.76 -0.30
CA THR A 135 6.16 -15.46 0.29
C THR A 135 6.08 -16.87 -0.28
N TYR A 136 6.09 -17.87 0.60
CA TYR A 136 5.86 -19.27 0.21
C TYR A 136 4.35 -19.54 0.12
N LEU A 137 3.89 -20.06 -1.02
CA LEU A 137 2.57 -20.71 -1.07
C LEU A 137 2.69 -22.09 -0.41
N THR A 138 2.10 -22.28 0.76
CA THR A 138 2.30 -23.50 1.56
C THR A 138 1.65 -24.78 0.97
N ASN A 139 2.49 -25.82 0.85
CA ASN A 139 2.36 -27.23 1.26
C ASN A 139 1.42 -28.26 0.60
N PHE A 140 0.65 -27.98 -0.45
CA PHE A 140 -0.14 -29.07 -1.08
C PHE A 140 0.04 -29.31 -2.58
N SER A 141 0.81 -28.50 -3.30
CA SER A 141 1.19 -28.81 -4.69
C SER A 141 2.39 -27.95 -5.13
N GLY A 142 3.60 -28.43 -4.84
CA GLY A 142 4.86 -27.92 -5.40
C GLY A 142 5.40 -26.63 -4.77
N ASP A 143 6.59 -26.71 -4.18
CA ASP A 143 7.40 -25.57 -3.70
C ASP A 143 7.50 -24.48 -4.78
N THR A 144 6.62 -23.49 -4.69
CA THR A 144 6.59 -22.32 -5.55
C THR A 144 6.54 -21.12 -4.62
N SER A 145 7.69 -20.49 -4.41
CA SER A 145 7.73 -19.17 -3.79
C SER A 145 7.28 -18.14 -4.82
N VAL A 146 6.75 -17.03 -4.33
CA VAL A 146 6.41 -15.85 -5.11
C VAL A 146 6.92 -14.65 -4.33
N HIS A 147 7.66 -13.78 -4.98
CA HIS A 147 8.05 -12.52 -4.36
C HIS A 147 6.89 -11.53 -4.43
N THR A 148 6.53 -10.94 -3.30
CA THR A 148 5.45 -9.98 -3.21
C THR A 148 6.02 -8.60 -2.96
N VAL A 149 5.60 -7.63 -3.77
CA VAL A 149 5.86 -6.20 -3.54
C VAL A 149 4.70 -5.63 -2.75
N TYR A 150 5.00 -5.08 -1.58
CA TYR A 150 4.09 -4.28 -0.77
C TYR A 150 4.43 -2.80 -0.92
N MET A 151 3.42 -1.96 -0.75
CA MET A 151 3.57 -0.51 -0.70
C MET A 151 2.84 0.10 0.49
N MET A 152 3.36 1.23 0.96
CA MET A 152 2.70 2.11 1.91
C MET A 152 3.01 3.57 1.60
N LEU A 153 2.20 4.48 2.15
CA LEU A 153 2.51 5.91 2.14
C LEU A 153 3.29 6.29 3.39
N SER A 154 4.45 6.93 3.21
CA SER A 154 5.27 7.42 4.33
C SER A 154 4.65 8.61 5.07
N ASN A 155 3.62 9.21 4.48
CA ASN A 155 2.83 10.27 5.11
C ASN A 155 1.94 9.72 6.23
N ILE A 156 1.65 8.41 6.22
CA ILE A 156 0.96 7.74 7.32
C ILE A 156 1.97 7.58 8.47
N ARG A 157 1.60 8.02 9.68
CA ARG A 157 2.45 7.92 10.87
C ARG A 157 2.97 6.50 11.08
N SER A 158 4.27 6.37 11.35
CA SER A 158 4.95 5.09 11.54
C SER A 158 4.31 4.19 12.62
N SER A 159 3.64 4.76 13.62
CA SER A 159 2.92 4.01 14.65
C SER A 159 1.72 3.24 14.10
N THR A 160 1.06 3.77 13.09
CA THR A 160 -0.08 3.14 12.41
C THR A 160 0.42 2.07 11.46
N CYS A 161 1.50 2.33 10.73
CA CYS A 161 2.09 1.38 9.78
C CYS A 161 2.66 0.11 10.43
N ARG A 162 3.04 0.20 11.72
CA ARG A 162 3.51 -0.95 12.51
C ARG A 162 2.39 -1.88 12.97
N LYS A 163 1.15 -1.45 12.93
CA LYS A 163 0.00 -2.26 13.31
C LYS A 163 -0.56 -2.96 12.08
N VAL A 164 -0.33 -4.27 11.98
CA VAL A 164 -0.85 -5.09 10.87
C VAL A 164 -2.37 -4.95 10.72
N SER A 165 -3.09 -4.76 11.82
CA SER A 165 -4.55 -4.59 11.83
C SER A 165 -5.05 -3.31 11.15
N GLU A 166 -4.21 -2.29 10.99
CA GLU A 166 -4.60 -1.00 10.42
C GLU A 166 -4.55 -0.99 8.88
N GLY A 167 -3.97 -2.02 8.26
CA GLY A 167 -3.98 -2.16 6.81
C GLY A 167 -3.24 -1.04 6.05
N ALA A 168 -2.24 -0.41 6.67
CA ALA A 168 -1.44 0.66 6.05
C ALA A 168 -0.51 0.15 4.94
N TRP A 169 -0.21 -1.16 4.96
CA TRP A 169 0.50 -1.84 3.88
C TRP A 169 -0.51 -2.50 2.95
N MET A 170 -0.30 -2.32 1.65
CA MET A 170 -1.07 -3.00 0.62
C MET A 170 -0.16 -3.70 -0.38
N MET A 171 -0.66 -4.79 -0.94
CA MET A 171 0.07 -5.54 -1.97
C MET A 171 0.00 -4.78 -3.30
N LEU A 172 1.15 -4.47 -3.88
CA LEU A 172 1.27 -3.78 -5.17
C LEU A 172 1.49 -4.78 -6.32
N ALA A 173 2.34 -5.80 -6.13
CA ALA A 173 2.66 -6.76 -7.17
C ALA A 173 3.03 -8.14 -6.63
N LYS A 174 2.88 -9.16 -7.47
CA LYS A 174 3.38 -10.52 -7.29
C LYS A 174 4.30 -10.85 -8.45
N ILE A 175 5.57 -11.02 -8.12
CA ILE A 175 6.65 -11.37 -9.04
C ILE A 175 6.83 -12.89 -8.96
N PRO A 176 6.60 -13.63 -10.05
CA PRO A 176 6.82 -15.07 -10.06
C PRO A 176 8.32 -15.37 -9.89
N THR A 177 8.61 -16.43 -9.13
CA THR A 177 9.98 -16.89 -8.96
C THR A 177 10.29 -17.92 -10.05
N SER A 178 11.24 -17.62 -10.93
CA SER A 178 11.73 -18.61 -11.91
C SER A 178 12.69 -19.57 -11.22
N LYS A 179 12.49 -20.86 -11.45
CA LYS A 179 13.49 -21.88 -11.11
C LYS A 179 14.53 -21.85 -12.23
N PHE A 180 15.54 -21.00 -12.09
CA PHE A 180 16.65 -20.96 -13.05
C PHE A 180 17.28 -22.35 -13.13
N LEU A 181 17.04 -23.07 -14.23
CA LEU A 181 17.50 -24.45 -14.37
C LEU A 181 19.02 -24.55 -14.54
N GLU A 182 19.73 -23.46 -14.89
CA GLU A 182 21.17 -23.49 -15.20
C GLU A 182 21.97 -22.22 -14.84
N THR A 183 21.64 -21.47 -13.78
CA THR A 183 22.54 -20.39 -13.33
C THR A 183 23.69 -20.98 -12.51
N THR A 184 24.80 -21.29 -13.18
CA THR A 184 26.07 -21.64 -12.52
C THR A 184 26.75 -20.34 -12.10
N PHE A 185 26.53 -19.91 -10.86
CA PHE A 185 27.24 -18.74 -10.33
C PHE A 185 28.70 -19.11 -10.06
N PRO A 186 29.68 -18.29 -10.50
CA PRO A 186 31.09 -18.61 -10.37
C PRO A 186 31.56 -18.70 -8.91
N THR A 187 30.85 -18.07 -7.97
CA THR A 187 31.18 -18.16 -6.54
C THR A 187 29.97 -18.33 -5.61
N LYS A 188 30.17 -19.09 -4.52
CA LYS A 188 29.16 -19.31 -3.44
C LYS A 188 28.62 -18.01 -2.82
N ALA A 189 29.35 -16.90 -2.90
CA ALA A 189 28.93 -15.61 -2.35
C ALA A 189 27.82 -14.93 -3.17
N GLU A 190 27.77 -15.16 -4.48
CA GLU A 190 26.73 -14.59 -5.36
C GLU A 190 25.38 -15.28 -5.16
N ASN A 191 25.39 -16.59 -4.88
CA ASN A 191 24.21 -17.35 -4.44
C ASN A 191 23.60 -16.79 -3.14
N ALA A 192 24.43 -16.24 -2.24
CA ALA A 192 23.94 -15.66 -0.98
C ALA A 192 23.36 -14.25 -1.14
N CYS A 193 23.61 -13.58 -2.27
CA CYS A 193 23.13 -12.21 -2.52
C CYS A 193 21.68 -12.12 -3.00
N GLN A 194 21.01 -13.25 -3.29
CA GLN A 194 19.57 -13.28 -3.60
C GLN A 194 18.68 -12.78 -2.43
N GLY A 195 19.22 -12.68 -1.21
CA GLY A 195 18.52 -12.20 -0.02
C GLY A 195 18.67 -10.69 0.28
N PHE A 196 19.18 -9.86 -0.62
CA PHE A 196 19.24 -8.42 -0.37
C PHE A 196 17.86 -7.76 -0.49
N TYR A 197 17.16 -7.69 0.63
CA TYR A 197 15.94 -6.88 0.80
C TYR A 197 16.27 -5.40 0.61
N SER A 198 16.05 -4.89 -0.59
CA SER A 198 16.10 -3.45 -0.87
C SER A 198 14.75 -2.83 -0.49
N ASN A 199 14.74 -2.01 0.56
CA ASN A 199 13.67 -1.03 0.75
C ASN A 199 13.98 0.16 -0.16
N SER A 200 13.21 0.31 -1.23
CA SER A 200 13.33 1.45 -2.14
C SER A 200 12.23 2.46 -1.82
N CYS A 201 12.63 3.71 -1.61
CA CYS A 201 11.73 4.82 -1.34
C CYS A 201 11.62 5.70 -2.58
N PHE A 202 10.39 5.91 -3.06
CA PHE A 202 10.08 6.80 -4.18
C PHE A 202 9.35 8.04 -3.66
N ILE A 203 9.65 9.21 -4.21
CA ILE A 203 9.02 10.48 -3.83
C ILE A 203 8.17 10.96 -5.00
N SER A 204 6.88 11.19 -4.76
CA SER A 204 5.94 11.75 -5.74
C SER A 204 5.26 13.01 -5.19
N ALA A 205 4.80 13.89 -6.07
CA ALA A 205 4.06 15.09 -5.69
C ALA A 205 2.58 14.93 -6.07
N CYS A 206 1.68 15.20 -5.13
CA CYS A 206 0.23 15.12 -5.35
C CYS A 206 -0.45 16.45 -5.04
N LYS A 207 -1.56 16.71 -5.75
CA LYS A 207 -2.42 17.86 -5.52
C LYS A 207 -3.59 17.43 -4.65
N LEU A 208 -3.80 18.11 -3.53
CA LEU A 208 -4.99 17.90 -2.69
C LEU A 208 -6.11 18.78 -3.26
N SER A 209 -7.19 18.16 -3.76
CA SER A 209 -8.40 18.84 -4.25
C SER A 209 -9.45 18.95 -3.16
#